data_AF-A0A151QLS2-F1
#
_entry.id   AF-A0A151QLS2-F1
#
_cell.length_a   1.000
_cell.length_b   1.000
_cell.length_c   1.000
_cell.angle_alpha   90.00
_cell.angle_beta   90.00
_cell.angle_gamma   90.00
#
_symmetry.space_group_name_H-M   'P 1'
#
loop_
_entity.id
_entity.type
_entity.pdbx_description
1 polymer ?
#
loop_
_entity_poly.entity_id
_entity_poly.type
_entity_poly.pdbx_seq_one_letter_code
_entity_poly.pdbx_strand_id
1 'polypeptide(L)'
;MWTEAWIGWLTEFGGAVPYMPVEDLAFSIASYDYDAPLDEYGLPRQPKYGHLKDLHRAIKLCESALVSRDPTVQGLGNYEEV
;
A
#
# COMPACT_ATOMS: atom_id res chain seq x y z
N MET A 1 -12.14 -9.75 9.03
CA MET A 1 -10.67 -9.82 8.91
C MET A 1 -10.32 -9.69 7.45
N TRP A 2 -9.47 -8.73 7.10
CA TRP A 2 -8.99 -8.55 5.73
C TRP A 2 -7.64 -9.25 5.58
N THR A 3 -7.52 -10.18 4.64
CA THR A 3 -6.32 -11.01 4.46
C THR A 3 -5.29 -10.40 3.51
N GLU A 4 -5.73 -9.59 2.53
CA GLU A 4 -4.86 -9.06 1.47
C GLU A 4 -5.29 -7.66 1.00
N ALA A 5 -4.61 -6.63 1.50
CA ALA A 5 -4.73 -5.26 0.99
C ALA A 5 -3.70 -5.07 -0.13
N TRP A 6 -4.02 -5.53 -1.34
CA TRP A 6 -3.15 -5.45 -2.52
C TRP A 6 -2.66 -4.00 -2.76
N ILE A 7 -1.34 -3.77 -2.64
CA ILE A 7 -0.68 -2.45 -2.66
C ILE A 7 -0.12 -2.10 -4.07
N GLY A 8 -0.11 -3.09 -4.96
CA GLY A 8 0.41 -3.07 -6.32
C GLY A 8 0.16 -4.42 -7.02
N TRP A 9 0.71 -4.60 -8.22
CA TRP A 9 0.62 -5.82 -9.01
C TRP A 9 2.02 -6.30 -9.43
N LEU A 10 2.16 -7.57 -9.79
CA LEU A 10 3.40 -8.09 -10.38
C LEU A 10 3.71 -7.34 -11.68
N THR A 11 4.99 -7.10 -11.93
CA THR A 11 5.47 -6.63 -13.23
C THR A 11 5.22 -7.73 -14.26
N GLU A 12 4.50 -7.42 -15.33
CA GLU A 12 4.15 -8.40 -16.38
C GLU A 12 5.37 -8.79 -17.23
N PHE A 13 5.49 -10.08 -17.56
CA PHE A 13 6.43 -10.56 -18.55
C PHE A 13 5.99 -10.15 -19.97
N GLY A 14 6.81 -9.37 -20.69
CA GLY A 14 6.63 -9.13 -22.13
C GLY A 14 6.03 -7.77 -22.55
N GLY A 15 6.07 -6.74 -21.70
CA GLY A 15 5.81 -5.35 -22.13
C GLY A 15 6.74 -4.87 -23.24
N ALA A 16 6.40 -3.76 -23.91
CA ALA A 16 7.12 -3.23 -25.07
C ALA A 16 8.65 -3.29 -24.91
N VAL A 17 9.38 -3.64 -25.98
CA VAL A 17 10.84 -3.85 -25.98
C VAL A 17 11.58 -2.59 -26.48
N PRO A 18 11.92 -1.62 -25.61
CA PRO A 18 13.08 -0.78 -25.83
C PRO A 18 14.34 -1.62 -25.61
N TYR A 19 15.45 -1.24 -26.25
CA TYR A 19 16.75 -1.87 -26.01
C TYR A 19 17.12 -1.74 -24.54
N MET A 20 16.98 -2.84 -23.78
CA MET A 20 17.42 -2.96 -22.39
C MET A 20 18.57 -3.99 -22.33
N PRO A 21 19.66 -3.68 -21.61
CA PRO A 21 20.68 -4.65 -21.26
C PRO A 21 20.09 -5.92 -20.62
N VAL A 22 20.78 -7.05 -20.79
CA VAL A 22 20.34 -8.35 -20.24
C VAL A 22 20.22 -8.29 -18.72
N GLU A 23 21.03 -7.44 -18.08
CA GLU A 23 21.04 -7.16 -16.66
C GLU A 23 19.74 -6.49 -16.18
N ASP A 24 19.22 -5.52 -16.94
CA ASP A 24 17.97 -4.81 -16.61
C ASP A 24 16.75 -5.70 -16.82
N LEU A 25 16.78 -6.58 -17.83
CA LEU A 25 15.74 -7.59 -18.05
C LEU A 25 15.73 -8.64 -16.92
N ALA A 26 16.91 -9.11 -16.49
CA ALA A 26 17.04 -10.04 -15.38
C ALA A 26 16.55 -9.42 -14.06
N PHE A 27 16.86 -8.15 -13.83
CA PHE A 27 16.34 -7.39 -12.69
C PHE A 27 14.82 -7.29 -12.72
N SER A 28 14.21 -6.93 -13.86
CA SER A 28 12.75 -6.83 -13.99
C SER A 28 12.00 -8.15 -13.80
N ILE A 29 12.63 -9.29 -14.11
CA ILE A 29 12.03 -10.63 -14.00
C ILE A 29 12.18 -11.21 -12.59
N ALA A 30 13.31 -10.97 -11.94
CA ALA A 30 13.55 -11.39 -10.56
C ALA A 30 12.92 -10.45 -9.53
N SER A 31 12.49 -9.27 -9.99
CA SER A 31 11.85 -8.23 -9.18
C SER A 31 10.58 -8.73 -8.49
N TYR A 32 10.49 -8.46 -7.19
CA TYR A 32 9.31 -8.69 -6.34
C TYR A 32 8.95 -7.40 -5.56
N ASP A 33 9.20 -6.22 -6.13
CA ASP A 33 9.01 -4.89 -5.52
C ASP A 33 7.56 -4.65 -5.09
N TYR A 34 6.59 -5.14 -5.87
CA TYR A 34 5.15 -4.98 -5.64
C TYR A 34 4.67 -3.53 -5.44
N ASP A 35 5.51 -2.54 -5.81
CA ASP A 35 5.35 -1.13 -5.43
C ASP A 35 5.09 -0.99 -3.91
N ALA A 36 5.70 -1.86 -3.10
CA ALA A 36 5.46 -1.92 -1.67
C ALA A 36 5.99 -0.66 -0.95
N PRO A 37 5.55 -0.39 0.30
CA PRO A 37 6.04 0.75 1.06
C PRO A 37 7.55 0.70 1.34
N LEU A 38 8.13 -0.50 1.29
CA LEU A 38 9.57 -0.72 1.20
C LEU A 38 9.86 -1.29 -0.19
N ASP A 39 10.89 -0.79 -0.85
CA ASP A 39 11.35 -1.40 -2.09
C ASP A 39 12.04 -2.75 -1.84
N GLU A 40 12.43 -3.44 -2.91
CA GLU A 40 13.15 -4.73 -2.85
C GLU A 40 14.43 -4.72 -2.01
N TYR A 41 15.05 -3.56 -1.88
CA TYR A 41 16.28 -3.35 -1.13
C TYR A 41 16.00 -2.94 0.32
N GLY A 42 14.72 -2.87 0.71
CA GLY A 42 14.27 -2.48 2.04
C GLY A 42 14.29 -0.96 2.28
N LEU A 43 14.44 -0.15 1.23
CA LEU A 43 14.45 1.30 1.35
C LEU A 43 13.01 1.85 1.36
N PRO A 44 12.71 2.88 2.19
CA PRO A 44 11.39 3.47 2.24
C PRO A 44 10.98 4.16 0.93
N ARG A 45 9.83 3.76 0.39
CA ARG A 45 9.25 4.36 -0.82
C ARG A 45 8.27 5.48 -0.48
N GLN A 46 8.65 6.72 -0.77
CA GLN A 46 7.80 7.89 -0.53
C GLN A 46 6.95 8.25 -1.76
N PRO A 47 5.73 8.79 -1.57
CA PRO A 47 5.10 9.17 -0.31
C PRO A 47 4.41 8.01 0.44
N LYS A 48 4.33 6.82 -0.18
CA LYS A 48 3.52 5.68 0.26
C LYS A 48 3.85 5.24 1.69
N TYR A 49 5.13 5.06 2.00
CA TYR A 49 5.59 4.71 3.34
C TYR A 49 5.19 5.75 4.39
N GLY A 50 5.42 7.04 4.10
CA GLY A 50 5.07 8.14 5.00
C GLY A 50 3.57 8.19 5.29
N HIS A 51 2.75 8.14 4.25
CA HIS A 51 1.29 8.20 4.40
C HIS A 51 0.74 7.03 5.20
N LEU A 52 1.20 5.80 4.94
CA LEU A 52 0.76 4.63 5.70
C LEU A 52 1.23 4.68 7.16
N LYS A 53 2.43 5.21 7.40
CA LYS A 53 2.94 5.44 8.75
C LYS A 53 2.04 6.42 9.53
N ASP A 54 1.65 7.52 8.89
CA ASP A 54 0.78 8.52 9.52
C ASP A 54 -0.64 8.00 9.73
N LEU A 55 -1.18 7.24 8.77
CA LEU A 55 -2.46 6.54 8.91
C LEU A 55 -2.43 5.56 10.09
N HIS A 56 -1.40 4.71 10.18
CA HIS A 56 -1.25 3.78 11.31
C HIS A 56 -1.16 4.52 12.65
N ARG A 57 -0.48 5.67 12.68
CA ARG A 57 -0.42 6.50 13.89
C ARG A 57 -1.80 7.02 14.28
N ALA A 58 -2.60 7.49 13.33
CA ALA A 58 -3.96 7.94 13.58
C ALA A 58 -4.84 6.79 14.11
N ILE A 59 -4.77 5.61 13.49
CA ILE A 59 -5.50 4.42 13.95
C ILE A 59 -5.10 4.05 15.38
N LYS A 60 -3.80 4.10 15.69
CA LYS A 60 -3.29 3.82 17.05
C LYS A 60 -3.78 4.83 18.09
N LEU A 61 -3.95 6.10 17.74
CA LEU A 61 -4.57 7.07 18.63
C LEU A 61 -6.03 6.72 18.93
N CYS A 62 -6.74 6.10 17.99
CA CYS A 62 -8.13 5.68 18.13
C CYS A 62 -8.31 4.27 18.72
N GLU A 63 -7.22 3.52 19.01
CA GLU A 63 -7.26 2.10 19.37
C GLU A 63 -8.21 1.80 20.54
N SER A 64 -8.15 2.59 21.62
CA SER A 64 -9.01 2.38 22.80
C SER A 64 -10.51 2.52 22.48
N ALA A 65 -10.88 3.47 21.64
CA ALA A 65 -12.26 3.65 21.20
C ALA A 65 -12.70 2.52 20.27
N LEU A 66 -11.83 2.11 19.33
CA LEU A 66 -12.12 1.07 18.34
C LEU A 66 -12.32 -0.32 18.96
N VAL A 67 -11.63 -0.64 20.07
CA VAL A 67 -11.74 -1.96 20.71
C VAL A 67 -12.79 -2.05 21.82
N SER A 68 -13.34 -0.91 22.27
CA SER A 68 -14.24 -0.87 23.43
C SER A 68 -15.70 -0.59 23.08
N ARG A 69 -16.00 -0.22 21.84
CA ARG A 69 -17.35 0.17 21.40
C ARG A 69 -17.63 -0.30 19.98
N ASP A 70 -18.90 -0.56 19.70
CA ASP A 70 -19.39 -0.77 18.34
C ASP A 70 -19.51 0.56 17.58
N PRO A 71 -19.27 0.57 16.25
CA PRO A 71 -19.41 1.78 15.44
C PRO A 71 -20.87 2.25 15.40
N THR A 72 -21.09 3.56 15.58
CA THR A 72 -22.39 4.21 15.37
C THR A 72 -22.29 5.10 14.16
N VAL A 73 -23.26 5.01 13.25
CA VAL A 73 -23.31 5.83 12.02
C VAL A 73 -24.18 7.05 12.26
N GLN A 74 -23.64 8.24 12.02
CA GLN A 74 -24.35 9.51 12.08
C GLN A 74 -24.25 10.25 10.73
N GLY A 75 -25.39 10.45 10.06
CA GLY A 75 -25.44 11.22 8.82
C GLY A 75 -25.06 12.69 9.04
N LEU A 76 -24.08 13.19 8.29
CA LEU A 76 -23.67 14.58 8.23
C LEU A 76 -24.30 15.35 7.06
N GLY A 77 -24.78 14.64 6.04
CA GLY A 77 -25.41 15.21 4.86
C GLY A 77 -25.98 14.14 3.95
N ASN A 78 -26.50 14.54 2.78
CA ASN A 78 -27.13 13.62 1.84
C ASN A 78 -26.19 12.50 1.32
N TYR A 79 -24.87 12.63 1.51
CA TYR A 79 -23.85 11.69 1.05
C TYR A 79 -22.69 11.49 2.05
N GLU A 80 -22.83 11.96 3.29
CA GLU A 80 -21.75 11.94 4.29
C GLU A 80 -22.27 11.34 5.59
N GLU A 81 -21.51 10.40 6.16
CA GLU A 81 -21.80 9.73 7.43
C GLU A 81 -20.51 9.67 8.27
N VAL A 82 -20.62 9.74 9.61
CA VAL A 82 -19.53 9.62 10.61
C VAL A 82 -19.73 8.40 11.49
#